data_AF-A0A8J6K6D3-F1
#
_entry.id   AF-A0A8J6K6D3-F1
#
_cell.length_a   1.000
_cell.length_b   1.000
_cell.length_c   1.000
_cell.angle_alpha   90.00
_cell.angle_beta   90.00
_cell.angle_gamma   90.00
#
_symmetry.space_group_name_H-M   'P 1'
#
loop_
_entity.id
_entity.type
_entity.pdbx_description
1 polymer ?
#
loop_
_entity_poly.entity_id
_entity_poly.type
_entity_poly.pdbx_seq_one_letter_code
_entity_poly.pdbx_strand_id
1 'polypeptide(L)' 'MTARSSLGFVVHLALLVAASAMEVYTPKELQAKNGTDARLKCTYSSAEPQSDGLIVSWTFRPLLGGSEET' A
#
# COMPACT_ATOMS: atom_id res chain seq x y z
N MET A 1 40.58 20.45 -12.25
CA MET A 1 39.17 20.68 -11.85
C MET A 1 38.32 19.51 -12.34
N THR A 2 37.30 19.13 -11.56
CA THR A 2 36.07 18.42 -11.97
C THR A 2 36.15 17.00 -12.57
N ALA A 3 36.55 16.00 -11.76
CA ALA A 3 36.15 14.60 -12.00
C ALA A 3 35.56 13.90 -10.75
N ARG A 4 35.70 14.50 -9.56
CA ARG A 4 35.09 14.01 -8.30
C ARG A 4 33.65 14.49 -8.08
N SER A 5 33.26 15.60 -8.71
CA SER A 5 31.96 16.26 -8.51
C SER A 5 30.81 15.52 -9.21
N SER A 6 31.07 15.00 -10.40
CA SER A 6 30.08 14.29 -11.23
C SER A 6 29.64 12.98 -10.60
N LEU A 7 30.56 12.22 -10.00
CA LEU A 7 30.22 10.95 -9.33
C LEU A 7 29.37 11.18 -8.08
N GLY A 8 29.70 12.22 -7.28
CA GLY A 8 28.90 12.61 -6.11
C GLY A 8 27.49 13.08 -6.48
N PHE A 9 27.35 13.75 -7.62
CA PHE A 9 26.07 14.20 -8.16
C PHE A 9 25.21 13.04 -8.67
N VAL A 10 25.80 12.06 -9.38
CA VAL A 10 25.11 10.84 -9.82
C VAL A 10 24.65 9.99 -8.62
N VAL A 11 25.47 9.88 -7.57
CA VAL A 11 25.10 9.17 -6.33
C VAL A 11 23.97 9.89 -5.59
N HIS A 12 23.98 11.22 -5.52
CA HIS A 12 22.86 11.99 -4.96
C HIS A 12 21.56 11.81 -5.77
N LEU A 13 21.66 11.78 -7.10
CA LEU A 13 20.52 11.57 -7.99
C LEU A 13 19.95 10.15 -7.87
N ALA A 14 20.80 9.15 -7.67
CA ALA A 14 20.38 7.76 -7.43
C ALA A 14 19.73 7.58 -6.06
N LEU A 15 20.11 8.35 -5.04
CA LEU A 15 19.44 8.33 -3.72
C LEU A 15 18.01 8.89 -3.76
N LEU A 16 17.66 9.66 -4.79
CA LEU A 16 16.29 10.08 -5.11
C LEU A 16 15.54 9.00 -5.90
N VAL A 17 15.74 7.70 -5.60
CA VAL A 17 14.89 6.64 -6.16
C VAL A 17 13.43 7.00 -5.87
N ALA A 18 12.67 7.19 -6.95
CA ALA A 18 11.26 7.48 -6.89
C ALA A 18 10.53 6.27 -6.30
N ALA A 19 9.99 6.39 -5.09
CA ALA A 19 8.97 5.46 -4.63
C ALA A 19 7.72 5.69 -5.49
N SER A 20 7.31 4.69 -6.28
CA SER A 20 6.01 4.72 -6.94
C SER A 20 4.92 4.60 -5.88
N ALA A 21 4.03 5.57 -5.78
CA ALA A 21 2.87 5.47 -4.90
C ALA A 21 1.86 4.45 -5.47
N MET A 22 1.37 3.53 -4.63
CA MET A 22 0.23 2.66 -4.94
C MET A 22 -1.05 3.35 -4.44
N GLU A 23 -2.04 3.46 -5.31
CA GLU A 23 -3.37 3.94 -4.92
C GLU A 23 -4.20 2.75 -4.41
N VAL A 24 -4.83 2.90 -3.25
CA VAL A 24 -5.69 1.87 -2.65
C VAL A 24 -7.04 2.46 -2.33
N TYR A 25 -8.09 1.79 -2.80
CA TYR A 25 -9.47 2.16 -2.54
C TYR A 25 -10.20 1.03 -1.82
N THR A 26 -10.83 1.38 -0.70
CA THR A 26 -11.82 0.57 0.00
C THR A 26 -13.05 1.43 0.29
N PRO A 27 -14.29 0.88 0.19
CA PRO A 27 -15.47 1.56 0.68
C PRO A 27 -15.31 1.95 2.15
N LYS A 28 -15.79 3.13 2.51
CA LYS A 28 -15.79 3.60 3.91
C LYS A 28 -16.70 2.74 4.80
N GLU A 29 -17.83 2.34 4.24
CA GLU A 29 -18.88 1.61 4.94
C GLU A 29 -19.43 0.50 4.04
N LEU A 30 -19.87 -0.60 4.64
CA LEU A 30 -20.49 -1.72 3.97
C LEU A 30 -21.66 -2.22 4.83
N GLN A 31 -22.79 -2.48 4.18
CA GLN A 31 -23.97 -3.04 4.84
C GLN A 31 -23.97 -4.56 4.67
N ALA A 32 -24.08 -5.27 5.79
CA ALA A 32 -24.20 -6.72 5.82
C ALA A 32 -25.52 -7.11 6.48
N LYS A 33 -26.18 -8.15 5.95
CA LYS A 33 -27.36 -8.71 6.60
C LYS A 33 -26.91 -9.68 7.69
N ASN A 34 -27.53 -9.60 8.87
CA ASN A 34 -27.20 -10.50 9.98
C ASN A 34 -27.33 -11.97 9.56
N GLY A 35 -26.31 -12.76 9.88
CA GLY A 35 -26.23 -14.17 9.52
C GLY A 35 -25.87 -14.44 8.05
N THR A 36 -25.33 -13.46 7.33
CA THR A 36 -24.83 -13.63 5.96
C THR A 36 -23.38 -13.18 5.84
N ASP A 37 -22.69 -13.72 4.85
CA ASP A 37 -21.32 -13.31 4.53
C ASP A 37 -21.29 -11.95 3.82
N ALA A 38 -20.28 -11.16 4.14
CA ALA A 38 -19.99 -9.89 3.50
C ALA A 38 -18.60 -9.91 2.88
N ARG A 39 -18.43 -9.21 1.76
CA ARG A 39 -17.14 -9.10 1.07
C ARG A 39 -16.57 -7.69 1.23
N LEU A 40 -15.44 -7.59 1.94
CA LEU A 40 -14.63 -6.36 1.97
C LEU A 40 -13.96 -6.17 0.61
N LYS A 41 -14.33 -5.10 -0.10
CA LYS A 41 -13.75 -4.77 -1.40
C LYS A 41 -12.51 -3.93 -1.21
N CYS A 42 -11.38 -4.38 -1.76
CA CYS A 42 -10.16 -3.60 -1.91
C CYS A 42 -9.76 -3.58 -3.38
N THR A 43 -9.48 -2.40 -3.91
CA THR A 43 -8.95 -2.18 -5.26
C THR A 43 -7.62 -1.46 -5.13
N TYR A 44 -6.62 -1.87 -5.88
CA TYR A 44 -5.33 -1.18 -5.95
C TYR A 44 -5.00 -0.79 -7.39
N SER A 45 -4.22 0.27 -7.54
CA SER A 45 -3.65 0.73 -8.80
C SER A 45 -2.18 1.09 -8.59
N SER A 46 -1.30 0.56 -9.44
CA SER A 46 0.15 0.77 -9.38
C SER A 46 0.68 1.15 -10.76
N ALA A 47 1.63 2.08 -10.79
CA ALA A 47 2.36 2.42 -12.01
C ALA A 47 3.44 1.39 -12.36
N GLU A 48 3.93 0.66 -11.36
CA GLU A 48 4.89 -0.42 -11.55
C GLU A 48 4.18 -1.70 -12.01
N PRO A 49 4.81 -2.50 -12.91
CA PRO A 49 4.33 -3.83 -13.24
C PRO A 49 4.13 -4.65 -11.96
N GLN A 50 3.11 -5.50 -11.94
CA GLN A 50 2.87 -6.38 -10.82
C GLN A 50 4.09 -7.31 -10.66
N SER A 51 4.87 -7.09 -9.59
CA SER A 51 6.02 -7.92 -9.21
C SER A 51 5.56 -9.26 -8.61
N ASP A 52 6.49 -10.08 -8.11
CA ASP A 52 6.31 -11.48 -7.67
C ASP A 52 5.20 -11.75 -6.63
N GLY A 53 4.53 -10.73 -6.10
CA GLY A 53 3.32 -10.91 -5.31
C GLY A 53 2.69 -9.62 -4.80
N LEU A 54 1.35 -9.62 -4.69
CA LEU A 54 0.58 -8.59 -3.97
C LEU A 54 0.11 -9.19 -2.63
N ILE A 55 0.40 -8.51 -1.52
CA ILE A 55 -0.09 -8.89 -0.19
C ILE A 55 -1.21 -7.95 0.22
N VAL A 56 -2.35 -8.50 0.60
CA VAL A 56 -3.46 -7.76 1.21
C VAL A 56 -3.66 -8.29 2.62
N SER A 57 -3.50 -7.42 3.61
CA SER A 57 -3.71 -7.74 5.03
C SER A 57 -4.87 -6.92 5.55
N TRP A 58 -5.73 -7.55 6.33
CA TRP A 58 -6.87 -6.92 6.98
C TRP A 58 -6.68 -7.00 8.49
N THR A 59 -7.15 -5.97 9.19
CA THR A 59 -7.20 -5.96 10.64
C THR A 59 -8.59 -5.54 11.04
N PHE A 60 -9.18 -6.27 11.98
CA PHE A 60 -10.53 -6.02 12.46
C PHE A 60 -10.50 -5.62 13.93
N ARG A 61 -11.23 -4.55 14.25
CA ARG A 61 -11.47 -4.13 15.62
C ARG A 61 -12.97 -4.06 15.88
N PRO A 62 -13.51 -4.80 16.86
CA PRO A 62 -14.92 -4.73 17.19
C PRO A 62 -15.34 -3.34 17.68
N LEU A 63 -16.54 -2.89 17.29
CA LEU A 63 -17.07 -1.57 17.65
C LEU A 63 -17.24 -1.37 19.17
N LEU A 64 -17.57 -2.45 19.89
CA LEU A 64 -17.73 -2.43 21.35
C LEU A 64 -16.40 -2.53 22.10
N GLY A 65 -15.26 -2.49 21.38
CA GLY A 65 -13.93 -2.77 21.93
C GLY A 65 -13.59 -4.27 21.94
N GLY A 66 -12.34 -4.58 22.24
CA GLY A 66 -11.79 -5.94 22.19
C GLY A 66 -10.36 -5.97 21.66
N SER A 67 -9.80 -7.17 21.51
CA SER A 67 -8.54 -7.38 20.78
C SER A 67 -8.72 -7.08 19.30
N GLU A 68 -7.64 -6.67 18.65
CA GLU A 68 -7.58 -6.66 17.20
C GLU A 68 -7.38 -8.09 16.69
N GLU A 69 -8.02 -8.40 15.58
CA GLU A 69 -7.94 -9.70 14.90
C GLU A 69 -7.35 -9.47 13.49
N THR A 70 -6.57 -10.43 12.98
CA THR A 70 -5.90 -10.36 11.65
C THR A 70 -6.32 -11.52 10.77
#